data_AF-A0A9E6B6P6-F1
#
_entry.id   AF-A0A9E6B6P6-F1
#
_cell.length_a   1.000
_cell.length_b   1.000
_cell.length_c   1.000
_cell.angle_alpha   90.00
_cell.angle_beta   90.00
_cell.angle_gamma   90.00
#
_symmetry.space_group_name_H-M   'P 1'
#
loop_
_entity.id
_entity.type
_entity.pdbx_description
1 polymer ?
#
loop_
_entity_poly.entity_id
_entity_poly.type
_entity_poly.pdbx_seq_one_letter_code
_entity_poly.pdbx_strand_id
1 'polypeptide(L)'
;MTEQKVFILGLPRTATTSACVATLAMGFKTAHTAYTQSAMDEAQIIADTPIFCDYQRLDKAYPEAKFVYLTRESDKWLPSIRQLLERMYTNLQRSDGGFNPLLKRCYNEIFTPLTLDNIADDDFLLACYRRHYQGALDYF
;
A
#
# COMPACT_ATOMS: atom_id res chain seq x y z
N MET A 1 26.87 -5.92 -5.15
CA MET A 1 25.52 -6.42 -5.48
C MET A 1 24.56 -5.67 -4.60
N THR A 2 23.56 -5.02 -5.17
CA THR A 2 22.42 -4.47 -4.40
C THR A 2 21.69 -5.65 -3.73
N GLU A 3 21.43 -5.56 -2.42
CA GLU A 3 20.62 -6.58 -1.73
C GLU A 3 19.28 -6.74 -2.44
N GLN A 4 18.84 -7.97 -2.68
CA GLN A 4 17.57 -8.27 -3.34
C GLN A 4 16.41 -7.63 -2.57
N LYS A 5 15.56 -6.86 -3.26
CA LYS A 5 14.39 -6.20 -2.69
C LYS A 5 13.14 -7.07 -2.86
N VAL A 6 12.25 -7.05 -1.88
CA VAL A 6 10.91 -7.62 -1.96
C VAL A 6 9.89 -6.55 -1.62
N PHE A 7 8.96 -6.32 -2.54
CA PHE A 7 7.91 -5.33 -2.41
C PHE A 7 6.56 -6.01 -2.18
N ILE A 8 5.88 -5.62 -1.10
CA ILE A 8 4.55 -6.12 -0.76
C ILE A 8 3.50 -5.14 -1.29
N LEU A 9 2.74 -5.59 -2.29
CA LEU A 9 1.79 -4.79 -3.07
C LEU A 9 0.37 -4.74 -2.49
N GLY A 10 0.07 -5.59 -1.52
CA GLY A 10 -1.27 -5.67 -0.95
C GLY A 10 -1.73 -4.31 -0.43
N LEU A 11 -2.97 -3.93 -0.75
CA LEU A 11 -3.57 -2.70 -0.25
C LEU A 11 -3.58 -2.66 1.29
N PRO A 12 -3.71 -1.48 1.92
CA PRO A 12 -3.89 -1.38 3.36
C PRO A 12 -4.99 -2.35 3.84
N ARG A 13 -4.79 -2.90 5.05
CA ARG A 13 -5.68 -3.91 5.68
C ARG A 13 -5.67 -5.31 5.05
N THR A 14 -4.69 -5.63 4.19
CA THR A 14 -4.40 -6.99 3.69
C THR A 14 -3.29 -7.71 4.47
N ALA A 15 -3.07 -7.31 5.73
CA ALA A 15 -2.02 -7.84 6.63
C ALA A 15 -0.57 -7.44 6.31
N THR A 16 -0.36 -6.28 5.66
CA THR A 16 0.98 -5.71 5.43
C THR A 16 1.83 -5.60 6.70
N THR A 17 1.24 -5.14 7.83
CA THR A 17 1.95 -5.08 9.11
C THR A 17 2.37 -6.46 9.63
N SER A 18 1.49 -7.46 9.55
CA SER A 18 1.81 -8.83 9.99
C SER A 18 2.90 -9.47 9.13
N ALA A 19 2.85 -9.24 7.81
CA ALA A 19 3.91 -9.68 6.91
C ALA A 19 5.26 -9.05 7.29
N CYS A 20 5.29 -7.75 7.57
CA CYS A 20 6.50 -7.08 8.03
C CYS A 20 7.02 -7.62 9.38
N VAL A 21 6.14 -7.91 10.33
CA VAL A 21 6.54 -8.51 11.62
C VAL A 21 7.16 -9.90 11.40
N ALA A 22 6.58 -10.72 10.52
CA ALA A 22 7.13 -12.03 10.18
C ALA A 22 8.51 -11.92 9.52
N THR A 23 8.72 -10.96 8.62
CA THR A 23 10.01 -10.79 7.94
C THR A 23 11.10 -10.24 8.85
N LEU A 24 10.73 -9.36 9.79
CA LEU A 24 11.63 -8.95 10.88
C LEU A 24 12.06 -10.16 11.73
N ALA A 25 11.13 -11.05 12.07
CA ALA A 25 11.44 -12.25 12.85
C ALA A 25 12.38 -13.23 12.11
N MET A 26 12.36 -13.21 10.78
CA MET A 26 13.29 -13.97 9.93
C MET A 26 14.66 -13.28 9.75
N GLY A 27 14.87 -12.10 10.33
CA GLY A 27 16.14 -11.37 10.27
C GLY A 27 16.29 -10.43 9.07
N PHE A 28 15.24 -10.18 8.30
CA PHE A 28 15.29 -9.23 7.18
C PHE A 28 15.13 -7.79 7.64
N LYS A 29 15.91 -6.88 7.06
CA LYS A 29 15.67 -5.44 7.20
C LYS A 29 14.33 -5.11 6.55
N THR A 30 13.37 -4.61 7.34
CA THR A 30 11.99 -4.47 6.89
C THR A 30 11.48 -3.06 7.16
N ALA A 31 10.80 -2.46 6.19
CA ALA A 31 10.07 -1.20 6.36
C ALA A 31 8.57 -1.42 6.04
N HIS A 32 7.69 -1.05 6.98
CA HIS A 32 6.25 -1.12 6.74
C HIS A 32 5.75 0.00 5.83
N THR A 33 6.38 1.18 5.90
CA THR A 33 6.19 2.30 4.96
C THR A 33 7.55 2.91 4.67
N ALA A 34 7.81 3.35 3.44
CA ALA A 34 9.10 3.90 3.05
C ALA A 34 8.95 5.29 2.40
N TYR A 35 9.08 6.34 3.21
CA TYR A 35 8.92 7.73 2.76
C TYR A 35 10.23 8.43 2.40
N THR A 36 11.37 7.81 2.70
CA THR A 36 12.69 8.37 2.47
C THR A 36 13.51 7.45 1.58
N GLN A 37 14.48 8.02 0.87
CA GLN A 37 15.41 7.23 0.06
C GLN A 37 16.19 6.25 0.93
N SER A 38 16.67 6.67 2.11
CA SER A 38 17.38 5.78 3.04
C SER A 38 16.52 4.58 3.47
N ALA A 39 15.21 4.76 3.72
CA ALA A 39 14.32 3.64 4.03
C ALA A 39 14.22 2.65 2.83
N MET A 40 14.13 3.18 1.60
CA MET A 40 14.12 2.36 0.39
C MET A 40 15.46 1.65 0.16
N ASP A 41 16.58 2.30 0.48
CA ASP A 41 17.93 1.78 0.26
C ASP A 41 18.30 0.70 1.28
N GLU A 42 17.94 0.90 2.55
CA GLU A 42 18.33 0.02 3.66
C GLU A 42 17.42 -1.20 3.83
N ALA A 43 16.12 -1.07 3.58
CA ALA A 43 15.16 -2.16 3.80
C ALA A 43 15.19 -3.19 2.66
N GLN A 44 15.21 -4.48 2.99
CA GLN A 44 15.11 -5.58 2.03
C GLN A 44 13.65 -5.89 1.70
N ILE A 45 12.76 -5.85 2.70
CA ILE A 45 11.32 -6.07 2.53
C ILE A 45 10.56 -4.79 2.82
N ILE A 46 9.73 -4.34 1.87
CA ILE A 46 9.04 -3.05 1.98
C ILE A 46 7.56 -3.24 1.62
N ALA A 47 6.66 -2.68 2.42
CA ALA A 47 5.21 -2.82 2.26
C ALA A 47 4.47 -1.47 2.23
N ASP A 48 3.14 -1.56 2.09
CA ASP A 48 2.19 -0.45 2.24
C ASP A 48 2.57 0.76 1.36
N THR A 49 2.67 1.96 1.93
CA THR A 49 2.92 3.19 1.18
C THR A 49 4.43 3.43 1.03
N PRO A 50 4.94 3.73 -0.18
CA PRO A 50 4.22 3.99 -1.43
C PRO A 50 4.05 2.76 -2.35
N ILE A 51 4.43 1.58 -1.87
CA ILE A 51 4.65 0.36 -2.65
C ILE A 51 3.44 -0.06 -3.48
N PHE A 52 2.24 -0.10 -2.90
CA PHE A 52 1.02 -0.46 -3.66
C PHE A 52 0.66 0.57 -4.76
N CYS A 53 1.14 1.81 -4.66
CA CYS A 53 0.84 2.83 -5.67
C CYS A 53 1.89 2.88 -6.78
N ASP A 54 3.17 2.74 -6.40
CA ASP A 54 4.30 3.00 -7.30
C ASP A 54 4.96 1.73 -7.85
N TYR A 55 4.38 0.54 -7.68
CA TYR A 55 5.02 -0.74 -8.02
C TYR A 55 5.59 -0.83 -9.45
N GLN A 56 4.92 -0.25 -10.43
CA GLN A 56 5.39 -0.22 -11.83
C GLN A 56 6.68 0.62 -11.99
N ARG A 57 6.81 1.70 -11.21
CA ARG A 57 8.04 2.52 -11.18
C ARG A 57 9.14 1.79 -10.41
N LEU A 58 8.78 1.12 -9.32
CA LEU A 58 9.70 0.37 -8.48
C LEU A 58 10.29 -0.84 -9.22
N ASP A 59 9.50 -1.54 -10.03
CA ASP A 59 9.97 -2.63 -10.88
C ASP A 59 11.07 -2.17 -11.84
N LYS A 60 10.88 -1.01 -12.48
CA LYS A 60 11.90 -0.40 -13.35
C LYS A 60 13.14 0.07 -12.58
N ALA A 61 12.96 0.60 -11.37
CA ALA A 61 14.05 1.11 -10.54
C ALA A 61 14.88 -0.01 -9.89
N TYR A 62 14.26 -1.17 -9.64
CA TYR A 62 14.86 -2.33 -8.99
C TYR A 62 14.61 -3.61 -9.82
N PRO A 63 15.34 -3.81 -10.94
CA PRO A 63 15.04 -4.88 -11.91
C PRO A 63 15.12 -6.31 -11.36
N GLU A 64 15.82 -6.53 -10.24
CA GLU A 64 15.95 -7.84 -9.59
C GLU A 64 14.99 -8.03 -8.41
N ALA A 65 14.12 -7.05 -8.16
CA ALA A 65 13.16 -7.11 -7.06
C ALA A 65 12.13 -8.21 -7.28
N LYS A 66 11.56 -8.70 -6.18
CA LYS A 66 10.42 -9.61 -6.18
C LYS A 66 9.19 -8.88 -5.66
N PHE A 67 8.03 -9.26 -6.17
CA PHE A 67 6.77 -8.64 -5.83
C PHE A 67 5.82 -9.68 -5.23
N VAL A 68 5.22 -9.35 -4.10
CA VAL A 68 4.27 -10.20 -3.38
C VAL A 68 2.97 -9.45 -3.21
N TYR A 69 1.89 -9.97 -3.78
CA TYR A 69 0.56 -9.40 -3.61
C TYR A 69 -0.17 -10.10 -2.46
N LEU A 70 -0.50 -9.37 -1.40
CA LEU A 70 -1.32 -9.90 -0.31
C LEU A 70 -2.80 -9.69 -0.62
N THR A 71 -3.57 -10.76 -0.50
CA THR A 71 -5.03 -10.71 -0.64
C THR A 71 -5.73 -10.92 0.69
N ARG A 72 -7.00 -10.52 0.76
CA ARG A 72 -7.87 -10.75 1.90
C ARG A 72 -9.31 -10.89 1.42
N GLU A 73 -10.03 -11.84 1.99
CA GLU A 73 -11.46 -12.03 1.71
C GLU A 73 -12.24 -10.71 1.93
N SER A 74 -13.14 -10.41 0.99
CA SER A 74 -13.83 -9.12 0.92
C SER A 74 -14.70 -8.85 2.14
N ASP A 75 -15.36 -9.87 2.68
CA ASP A 75 -16.19 -9.83 3.88
C ASP A 75 -15.41 -9.31 5.11
N LYS A 76 -14.11 -9.63 5.19
CA LYS A 76 -13.21 -9.20 6.27
C LYS A 76 -12.47 -7.91 5.94
N TRP A 77 -12.19 -7.66 4.66
CA TRP A 77 -11.42 -6.49 4.25
C TRP A 77 -12.28 -5.21 4.26
N LEU A 78 -13.50 -5.25 3.72
CA LEU A 78 -14.41 -4.11 3.59
C LEU A 78 -14.65 -3.34 4.90
N PRO A 79 -15.12 -3.96 6.00
CA PRO A 79 -15.31 -3.24 7.25
C PRO A 79 -13.99 -2.69 7.81
N SER A 80 -12.86 -3.34 7.52
CA SER A 80 -11.54 -2.94 8.01
C SER A 80 -10.96 -1.74 7.28
N ILE A 81 -11.10 -1.68 5.95
CA ILE A 81 -10.61 -0.57 5.13
C ILE A 81 -11.48 0.66 5.30
N ARG A 82 -12.80 0.50 5.38
CA ARG A 82 -13.75 1.59 5.67
C ARG A 82 -13.37 2.33 6.95
N GLN A 83 -13.21 1.61 8.05
CA GLN A 83 -12.80 2.20 9.34
C GLN A 83 -11.44 2.92 9.26
N LEU A 84 -10.51 2.43 8.43
CA LEU A 84 -9.23 3.13 8.22
C LEU A 84 -9.45 4.44 7.46
N LEU A 85 -10.16 4.39 6.34
CA LEU A 85 -10.40 5.54 5.47
C LEU A 85 -11.21 6.63 6.18
N GLU A 86 -12.25 6.28 6.93
CA GLU A 86 -13.03 7.23 7.74
C GLU A 86 -12.14 7.98 8.74
N ARG A 87 -11.28 7.26 9.47
CA ARG A 87 -10.34 7.87 10.44
C ARG A 87 -9.29 8.75 9.78
N MET A 88 -8.89 8.41 8.56
CA MET A 88 -7.84 9.13 7.83
C MET A 88 -8.41 10.26 6.97
N TYR A 89 -9.71 10.28 6.68
CA TYR A 89 -10.32 11.16 5.68
C TYR A 89 -9.95 12.63 5.88
N THR A 90 -10.16 13.17 7.08
CA THR A 90 -9.83 14.58 7.38
C THR A 90 -8.36 14.91 7.13
N ASN A 91 -7.45 13.98 7.47
CA ASN A 91 -6.01 14.16 7.25
C ASN A 91 -5.60 13.96 5.78
N LEU A 92 -6.33 13.12 5.04
CA LEU A 92 -6.12 12.92 3.61
C LEU A 92 -6.61 14.12 2.80
N GLN A 93 -7.63 14.84 3.26
CA GLN A 93 -8.21 15.96 2.52
C GLN A 93 -7.64 17.33 2.89
N ARG A 94 -7.04 17.49 4.09
CA ARG A 94 -6.50 18.78 4.54
C ARG A 94 -5.44 19.36 3.60
N SER A 95 -5.37 20.68 3.54
CA SER A 95 -4.45 21.46 2.68
C SER A 95 -3.44 22.30 3.46
N ASP A 96 -3.57 22.35 4.78
CA ASP A 96 -2.75 23.16 5.71
C ASP A 96 -1.45 22.49 6.14
N GLY A 97 -1.16 21.29 5.65
CA GLY A 97 0.06 20.53 5.95
C GLY A 97 -0.11 19.53 7.10
N GLY A 98 0.99 19.08 7.69
CA GLY A 98 0.98 18.14 8.83
C GLY A 98 0.59 16.69 8.49
N PHE A 99 0.52 16.33 7.21
CA PHE A 99 0.27 14.96 6.76
C PHE A 99 1.21 14.59 5.61
N ASN A 100 1.65 13.33 5.56
CA ASN A 100 2.67 12.91 4.59
C ASN A 100 2.11 13.02 3.15
N PRO A 101 2.75 13.80 2.25
CA PRO A 101 2.27 14.00 0.88
C PRO A 101 2.21 12.72 0.05
N LEU A 102 3.18 11.80 0.22
CA LEU A 102 3.19 10.52 -0.49
C LEU A 102 2.00 9.67 -0.08
N LEU A 103 1.74 9.58 1.22
CA LEU A 103 0.59 8.85 1.73
C LEU A 103 -0.72 9.46 1.22
N LYS A 104 -0.84 10.79 1.27
CA LYS A 104 -2.01 11.50 0.72
C LYS A 104 -2.24 11.17 -0.75
N ARG A 105 -1.20 11.22 -1.58
CA ARG A 105 -1.29 10.88 -3.02
C ARG A 105 -1.74 9.43 -3.21
N CYS A 106 -1.07 8.47 -2.57
CA CYS A 106 -1.34 7.05 -2.78
C CYS A 106 -2.79 6.68 -2.43
N TYR A 107 -3.32 7.18 -1.31
CA TYR A 107 -4.71 6.89 -0.93
C TYR A 107 -5.72 7.55 -1.86
N ASN A 108 -5.50 8.80 -2.28
CA ASN A 108 -6.41 9.49 -3.20
C ASN A 108 -6.35 8.90 -4.63
N GLU A 109 -5.23 8.27 -5.02
CA GLU A 109 -5.09 7.61 -6.32
C GLU A 109 -5.81 6.25 -6.33
N ILE A 110 -5.58 5.41 -5.31
CA ILE A 110 -6.21 4.09 -5.22
C ILE A 110 -7.71 4.16 -4.97
N PHE A 111 -8.15 5.00 -4.03
CA PHE A 111 -9.54 5.11 -3.61
C PHE A 111 -10.23 6.29 -4.30
N THR A 112 -10.11 6.38 -5.63
CA THR A 112 -10.57 7.55 -6.39
C THR A 112 -12.00 7.40 -6.96
N PRO A 113 -12.87 8.43 -6.84
CA PRO A 113 -12.68 9.64 -6.02
C PRO A 113 -12.88 9.37 -4.53
N LEU A 114 -12.01 9.92 -3.68
CA LEU A 114 -12.04 9.65 -2.24
C LEU A 114 -12.98 10.64 -1.52
N THR A 115 -14.25 10.24 -1.35
CA THR A 115 -15.29 11.00 -0.64
C THR A 115 -15.86 10.17 0.52
N LEU A 116 -16.52 10.82 1.49
CA LEU A 116 -17.20 10.10 2.58
C LEU A 116 -18.31 9.18 2.05
N ASP A 117 -19.05 9.61 1.01
CA ASP A 117 -20.09 8.79 0.39
C ASP A 117 -19.51 7.52 -0.25
N ASN A 118 -18.39 7.65 -0.96
CA ASN A 118 -17.72 6.51 -1.57
C ASN A 118 -17.05 5.59 -0.52
N ILE A 119 -16.53 6.13 0.58
CA ILE A 119 -16.06 5.31 1.70
C ILE A 119 -17.23 4.53 2.32
N ALA A 120 -18.43 5.10 2.29
CA ALA A 120 -19.63 4.44 2.79
C ALA A 120 -20.18 3.34 1.86
N ASP A 121 -19.68 3.23 0.62
CA ASP A 121 -20.13 2.29 -0.40
C ASP A 121 -19.19 1.07 -0.51
N ASP A 122 -19.69 -0.11 -0.17
CA ASP A 122 -18.91 -1.36 -0.25
C ASP A 122 -18.58 -1.75 -1.71
N ASP A 123 -19.47 -1.49 -2.65
CA ASP A 123 -19.24 -1.80 -4.07
C ASP A 123 -18.13 -0.90 -4.62
N PHE A 124 -18.11 0.37 -4.23
CA PHE A 124 -17.01 1.29 -4.55
C PHE A 124 -15.67 0.76 -4.00
N LEU A 125 -15.60 0.44 -2.71
CA LEU A 125 -14.37 -0.02 -2.07
C LEU A 125 -13.87 -1.32 -2.70
N LEU A 126 -14.79 -2.25 -3.00
CA LEU A 126 -14.48 -3.51 -3.66
C LEU A 126 -14.02 -3.29 -5.11
N ALA A 127 -14.61 -2.34 -5.83
CA ALA A 127 -14.17 -1.98 -7.17
C ALA A 127 -12.74 -1.40 -7.15
N CYS A 128 -12.40 -0.55 -6.17
CA CYS A 128 -11.03 -0.08 -5.96
C CYS A 128 -10.06 -1.24 -5.71
N TYR A 129 -10.42 -2.18 -4.83
CA TYR A 129 -9.61 -3.37 -4.56
C TYR A 129 -9.35 -4.19 -5.82
N ARG A 130 -10.42 -4.52 -6.55
CA ARG A 130 -10.36 -5.35 -7.76
C ARG A 130 -9.57 -4.68 -8.86
N ARG A 131 -9.77 -3.38 -9.07
CA ARG A 131 -9.02 -2.59 -10.04
C ARG A 131 -7.53 -2.59 -9.74
N HIS A 132 -7.14 -2.41 -8.47
CA HIS A 132 -5.74 -2.46 -8.08
C HIS A 132 -5.14 -3.88 -8.27
N TYR A 133 -5.86 -4.91 -7.84
CA TYR A 133 -5.43 -6.31 -8.00
C TYR A 133 -5.25 -6.68 -9.48
N GLN A 134 -6.25 -6.39 -10.32
CA GLN A 134 -6.18 -6.64 -11.74
C GLN A 134 -5.06 -5.84 -12.40
N GLY A 135 -4.88 -4.56 -12.03
CA GLY A 135 -3.77 -3.76 -12.56
C GLY A 135 -2.38 -4.32 -12.23
N ALA A 136 -2.22 -4.93 -11.05
CA ALA A 136 -0.99 -5.64 -10.71
C ALA A 136 -0.80 -6.92 -11.54
N LEU A 137 -1.87 -7.71 -11.75
CA LEU A 137 -1.83 -8.90 -12.60
C LEU A 137 -1.59 -8.57 -14.08
N ASP A 138 -2.12 -7.46 -14.57
CA ASP A 138 -1.96 -7.05 -15.97
C ASP A 138 -0.53 -6.53 -16.23
N TYR A 139 0.16 -6.04 -15.20
CA TYR A 139 1.50 -5.51 -15.32
C TYR A 139 2.60 -6.57 -15.22
N PHE A 140 2.45 -7.57 -14.34
CA PHE A 140 3.45 -8.61 -14.06
C PHE A 140 3.13 -9.92 -14.78
#